data_AF-A0A7W4GBU5-F1
#
_entry.id   AF-A0A7W4GBU5-F1
#
_cell.length_a   1.000
_cell.length_b   1.000
_cell.length_c   1.000
_cell.angle_alpha   90.00
_cell.angle_beta   90.00
_cell.angle_gamma   90.00
#
_symmetry.space_group_name_H-M   'P 1'
#
loop_
_entity.id
_entity.type
_entity.pdbx_description
1 polymer ?
#
loop_
_entity_poly.entity_id
_entity_poly.type
_entity_poly.pdbx_seq_one_letter_code
_entity_poly.pdbx_strand_id
1 'polypeptide(L)'
;MKSVLQITLGILLAGLITLLVKIGYANYVEYRVTQELNELAMQQKQAQLVRQQAAKDRQRAEYQAQQLARQDKVKRQQIAKQQEIARIRKTEAWRKYYLVPEDCKNFKSDEHMVTCINQKADLKAEFDRTYLPENIRY
;
A
#
# COMPACT_ATOMS: atom_id res chain seq x y z
N MET A 1 39.81 60.35 60.68
CA MET A 1 40.35 59.23 59.87
C MET A 1 39.58 57.92 60.05
N LYS A 2 39.20 57.50 61.27
CA LYS A 2 38.43 56.23 61.51
C LYS A 2 37.09 56.14 60.75
N SER A 3 36.31 57.21 60.69
CA SER A 3 34.97 57.19 60.08
C SER A 3 35.01 57.01 58.56
N VAL A 4 36.01 57.58 57.88
CA VAL A 4 36.18 57.43 56.43
C VAL A 4 36.56 56.00 56.06
N LEU A 5 37.40 55.36 56.88
CA LEU A 5 37.83 53.97 56.69
C LEU A 5 36.67 52.96 56.85
N GLN A 6 35.73 53.23 57.75
CA GLN A 6 34.55 52.37 57.95
C GLN A 6 33.56 52.47 56.78
N ILE A 7 33.38 53.67 56.20
CA ILE A 7 32.50 53.88 55.06
C ILE A 7 33.04 53.18 53.81
N THR A 8 34.33 53.32 53.52
CA THR A 8 34.96 52.65 52.37
C THR A 8 34.92 51.13 52.51
N LEU A 9 35.13 50.61 53.71
CA LEU A 9 35.03 49.17 53.99
C LEU A 9 33.61 48.64 53.74
N GLY A 10 32.58 49.39 54.15
CA GLY A 10 31.17 49.02 53.93
C GLY A 10 30.79 48.97 52.44
N ILE A 11 31.27 49.94 51.66
CA ILE A 11 31.03 49.98 50.20
C ILE A 11 31.73 48.79 49.50
N LEU A 12 32.96 48.49 49.90
CA LEU A 12 33.72 47.35 49.38
C LEU A 12 33.02 46.02 49.69
N LEU A 13 32.52 45.85 50.91
CA LEU A 13 31.82 44.64 51.33
C LEU A 13 30.48 44.47 50.61
N ALA A 14 29.72 45.55 50.45
CA ALA A 14 28.47 45.53 49.68
C ALA A 14 28.74 45.17 48.21
N GLY A 15 29.77 45.76 47.60
CA GLY A 15 30.21 45.43 46.24
C GLY A 15 30.55 43.96 46.08
N LEU A 16 31.32 43.40 47.03
CA LEU A 16 31.72 41.99 47.04
C LEU A 16 30.51 41.05 47.14
N ILE A 17 29.58 41.33 48.06
CA ILE A 17 28.36 40.53 48.24
C ILE A 17 27.51 40.55 46.97
N THR A 18 27.33 41.73 46.37
CA THR A 18 26.52 41.86 45.15
C THR A 18 27.13 41.08 43.99
N LEU A 19 28.46 41.07 43.90
CA LEU A 19 29.20 40.34 42.87
C LEU A 19 29.07 38.82 43.04
N LEU A 20 29.20 38.32 44.28
CA LEU A 20 29.00 36.90 44.60
C LEU A 20 27.56 36.44 44.31
N VAL A 21 26.55 37.23 44.67
CA VAL A 21 25.15 36.92 44.38
C VAL A 21 24.89 36.84 42.88
N LYS A 22 25.43 37.79 42.10
CA LYS A 22 25.30 37.79 40.64
C LYS A 22 25.95 36.55 40.00
N ILE A 23 27.13 36.15 40.45
CA ILE A 23 27.81 34.94 39.95
C ILE A 23 27.02 33.69 40.32
N GLY A 24 26.56 33.57 41.57
CA GLY A 24 25.76 32.43 42.01
C GLY A 24 24.46 32.29 41.23
N TYR A 25 23.77 33.42 40.98
CA TYR A 25 22.53 33.44 40.20
C TYR A 25 22.75 33.11 38.73
N ALA A 26 23.80 33.63 38.10
CA ALA A 26 24.13 33.32 36.70
C ALA A 26 24.39 31.83 36.49
N ASN A 27 25.18 31.20 37.37
CA ASN A 27 25.46 29.76 37.31
C ASN A 27 24.20 28.91 37.52
N TYR A 28 23.29 29.34 38.42
CA TYR A 28 22.03 28.63 38.65
C TYR A 28 21.10 28.69 37.44
N VAL A 29 20.99 29.85 36.79
CA VAL A 29 20.17 30.02 35.58
C VAL A 29 20.74 29.21 34.42
N GLU A 30 22.05 29.25 34.19
CA GLU A 30 22.68 28.43 33.13
C GLU A 30 22.42 26.92 33.34
N TYR A 31 22.52 26.44 34.58
CA TYR A 31 22.26 25.04 34.90
C TYR A 31 20.80 24.63 34.59
N ARG A 32 19.83 25.47 34.95
CA ARG A 32 18.41 25.20 34.69
C ARG A 32 18.07 25.25 33.20
N VAL A 33 18.58 26.24 32.49
CA VAL A 33 18.36 26.41 31.04
C VAL A 33 18.97 25.25 30.25
N THR A 34 20.18 24.80 30.61
CA THR A 34 20.84 23.68 29.94
C THR A 34 20.15 22.34 30.18
N GLN A 35 19.55 22.12 31.36
CA GLN A 35 18.72 20.94 31.62
C GLN A 35 17.49 20.89 30.69
N GLU A 36 16.70 21.96 30.64
CA GLU A 36 15.48 22.00 29.83
C GLU A 36 15.79 21.88 28.33
N LEU A 37 16.86 22.53 27.86
CA LEU A 37 17.31 22.41 26.46
C LEU A 37 17.75 20.98 26.11
N ASN A 38 18.44 20.29 27.03
CA ASN A 38 18.85 18.90 26.80
C ASN A 38 17.65 17.94 26.76
N GLU A 39 16.65 18.13 27.62
CA GLU A 39 15.43 17.33 27.60
C GLU A 39 14.64 17.53 26.30
N LEU A 40 14.48 18.79 25.86
CA LEU A 40 13.84 19.12 24.58
C LEU A 40 14.60 18.54 23.39
N ALA A 41 15.93 18.66 23.38
CA ALA A 41 16.78 18.11 22.32
C ALA A 41 16.70 16.57 22.28
N MET A 42 16.64 15.91 23.44
CA MET A 42 16.49 14.47 23.54
C MET A 42 15.11 14.02 23.01
N GLN A 43 14.04 14.71 23.40
CA GLN A 43 12.68 14.42 22.91
C GLN A 43 12.57 14.62 21.40
N GLN A 44 13.13 15.70 20.85
CA GLN A 44 13.15 15.92 19.39
C GLN A 44 13.91 14.81 18.67
N LYS A 45 15.05 14.39 19.20
CA LYS A 45 15.86 13.32 18.61
C LYS A 45 15.11 11.99 18.62
N GLN A 46 14.45 11.64 19.72
CA GLN A 46 13.58 10.45 19.79
C GLN A 46 12.41 10.54 18.82
N ALA A 47 11.71 11.67 18.76
CA ALA A 47 10.60 11.86 17.84
C ALA A 47 11.06 11.73 16.37
N GLN A 48 12.24 12.24 16.04
CA GLN A 48 12.81 12.12 14.70
C GLN A 48 13.17 10.68 14.35
N LEU A 49 13.75 9.91 15.30
CA LEU A 49 14.04 8.49 15.11
C LEU A 49 12.77 7.67 14.89
N VAL A 50 11.72 7.92 15.68
CA VAL A 50 10.41 7.26 15.50
C VAL A 50 9.81 7.59 14.14
N ARG A 51 9.86 8.86 13.71
CA ARG A 51 9.39 9.27 12.38
C ARG A 51 10.17 8.61 11.25
N GLN A 52 11.50 8.52 11.37
CA GLN A 52 12.33 7.85 10.38
C GLN A 52 12.05 6.35 10.30
N GLN A 53 11.85 5.70 11.45
CA GLN A 53 11.51 4.29 11.50
C GLN A 53 10.14 4.04 10.86
N ALA A 54 9.12 4.84 11.23
CA ALA A 54 7.79 4.76 10.64
C ALA A 54 7.82 5.00 9.11
N ALA A 55 8.66 5.92 8.62
CA ALA A 55 8.82 6.14 7.19
C ALA A 55 9.45 4.94 6.48
N LYS A 56 10.48 4.31 7.06
CA LYS A 56 11.08 3.08 6.52
C LYS A 56 10.08 1.93 6.50
N ASP A 57 9.29 1.77 7.55
CA ASP A 57 8.30 0.70 7.64
C ASP A 57 7.18 0.89 6.63
N ARG A 58 6.72 2.14 6.42
CA ARG A 58 5.78 2.48 5.33
C ARG A 58 6.36 2.15 3.95
N GLN A 59 7.60 2.54 3.66
CA GLN A 59 8.25 2.22 2.39
C GLN A 59 8.36 0.69 2.16
N ARG A 60 8.68 -0.08 3.21
CA ARG A 60 8.71 -1.55 3.10
C ARG A 60 7.32 -2.13 2.84
N ALA A 61 6.30 -1.65 3.55
CA ALA A 61 4.93 -2.10 3.36
C ALA A 61 4.41 -1.76 1.95
N GLU A 62 4.68 -0.55 1.45
CA GLU A 62 4.35 -0.14 0.08
C GLU A 62 5.07 -0.99 -0.96
N TYR A 63 6.36 -1.26 -0.76
CA TYR A 63 7.13 -2.11 -1.66
C TYR A 63 6.57 -3.55 -1.70
N GLN A 64 6.26 -4.13 -0.53
CA GLN A 64 5.66 -5.46 -0.45
C GLN A 64 4.28 -5.50 -1.12
N ALA A 65 3.43 -4.50 -0.86
CA ALA A 65 2.13 -4.37 -1.51
C ALA A 65 2.26 -4.25 -3.03
N GLN A 66 3.23 -3.48 -3.51
CA GLN A 66 3.49 -3.33 -4.95
C GLN A 66 3.97 -4.65 -5.58
N GLN A 67 4.83 -5.41 -4.89
CA GLN A 67 5.28 -6.72 -5.36
C GLN A 67 4.13 -7.72 -5.45
N LEU A 68 3.29 -7.80 -4.42
CA LEU A 68 2.09 -8.64 -4.43
C LEU A 68 1.14 -8.24 -5.57
N ALA A 69 0.88 -6.94 -5.74
CA ALA A 69 0.04 -6.45 -6.84
C ALA A 69 0.61 -6.79 -8.23
N ARG A 70 1.94 -6.76 -8.40
CA ARG A 70 2.59 -7.18 -9.65
C ARG A 70 2.42 -8.67 -9.90
N GLN A 71 2.65 -9.51 -8.89
CA GLN A 71 2.46 -10.95 -9.00
C GLN A 71 1.01 -11.31 -9.34
N ASP A 72 0.04 -10.66 -8.68
CA ASP A 72 -1.38 -10.89 -8.94
C ASP A 72 -1.78 -10.47 -10.36
N LYS A 73 -1.24 -9.35 -10.87
CA LYS A 73 -1.46 -8.95 -12.27
C LYS A 73 -0.96 -10.00 -13.24
N VAL A 74 0.25 -10.53 -13.02
CA VAL A 74 0.83 -11.58 -13.88
C VAL A 74 -0.01 -12.86 -13.83
N LYS A 75 -0.40 -13.31 -12.64
CA LYS A 75 -1.25 -14.49 -12.46
C LYS A 75 -2.60 -14.31 -13.17
N ARG A 76 -3.26 -13.16 -12.99
CA ARG A 76 -4.53 -12.84 -13.66
C ARG A 76 -4.39 -12.83 -15.17
N GLN A 77 -3.31 -12.26 -15.70
CA GLN A 77 -3.04 -12.28 -17.14
C GLN A 77 -2.81 -13.70 -17.68
N GLN A 78 -2.11 -14.55 -16.94
CA GLN A 78 -1.90 -15.95 -17.32
C GLN A 78 -3.22 -16.73 -17.32
N ILE A 79 -4.04 -16.58 -16.27
CA ILE A 79 -5.36 -17.21 -16.20
C ILE A 79 -6.25 -16.73 -17.34
N ALA A 80 -6.29 -15.42 -17.62
CA ALA A 80 -7.07 -14.87 -18.72
C ALA A 80 -6.63 -15.43 -20.08
N LYS A 81 -5.31 -15.55 -20.31
CA LYS A 81 -4.77 -16.18 -21.53
C LYS A 81 -5.18 -17.66 -21.64
N GLN A 82 -5.10 -18.42 -20.56
CA GLN A 82 -5.51 -19.82 -20.54
C GLN A 82 -7.01 -19.98 -20.80
N GLN A 83 -7.84 -19.13 -20.17
CA GLN A 83 -9.28 -19.09 -20.40
C GLN A 83 -9.63 -18.75 -21.84
N GLU A 84 -8.92 -17.80 -22.45
CA GLU A 84 -9.13 -17.45 -23.86
C GLU A 84 -8.77 -18.62 -24.78
N ILE A 85 -7.64 -19.29 -24.55
CA ILE A 85 -7.25 -20.49 -25.31
C ILE A 85 -8.31 -21.58 -25.15
N ALA A 86 -8.79 -21.83 -23.92
CA ALA A 86 -9.83 -22.83 -23.67
C ALA A 86 -11.15 -22.47 -24.37
N ARG A 87 -11.52 -21.18 -24.39
CA ARG A 87 -12.70 -20.67 -25.10
C ARG A 87 -12.58 -20.86 -26.61
N ILE A 88 -11.42 -20.56 -27.19
CA ILE A 88 -11.15 -20.76 -28.62
C ILE A 88 -11.29 -22.25 -28.96
N ARG A 89 -10.61 -23.13 -28.21
CA ARG A 89 -10.68 -24.59 -28.41
C ARG A 89 -12.11 -25.12 -28.31
N LYS A 90 -12.87 -24.66 -27.30
CA LYS A 90 -14.28 -25.04 -27.13
C LYS A 90 -15.14 -24.59 -28.32
N THR A 91 -14.88 -23.39 -28.84
CA THR A 91 -15.59 -22.86 -30.01
C THR A 91 -15.26 -23.66 -31.27
N GLU A 92 -13.99 -24.01 -31.48
CA GLU A 92 -13.57 -24.87 -32.58
C GLU A 92 -14.16 -26.28 -32.50
N ALA A 93 -14.18 -26.87 -31.30
CA ALA A 93 -14.80 -28.16 -31.05
C ALA A 93 -16.31 -28.12 -31.35
N TRP A 94 -17.00 -27.07 -30.92
CA TRP A 94 -18.41 -26.87 -31.27
C TRP A 94 -18.62 -26.77 -32.78
N ARG A 95 -17.77 -26.04 -33.51
CA ARG A 95 -17.85 -25.96 -34.99
C ARG A 95 -17.67 -27.31 -35.68
N LYS A 96 -16.85 -28.20 -35.12
CA LYS A 96 -16.67 -29.56 -35.63
C LYS A 96 -17.83 -30.49 -35.26
N TYR A 97 -18.40 -30.31 -34.07
CA TYR A 97 -19.50 -31.11 -33.56
C TYR A 97 -20.84 -30.78 -34.22
N TYR A 98 -21.14 -29.48 -34.38
CA TYR A 98 -22.41 -29.03 -34.92
C TYR A 98 -22.37 -28.91 -36.45
N LEU A 99 -23.09 -29.82 -37.11
CA LEU A 99 -23.38 -29.74 -38.54
C LEU A 99 -24.79 -29.18 -38.72
N VAL A 100 -24.93 -28.19 -39.61
CA VAL A 100 -26.24 -27.62 -39.93
C VAL A 100 -27.05 -28.67 -40.71
N PRO A 101 -28.22 -29.11 -40.19
CA PRO A 101 -29.10 -30.00 -40.94
C PRO A 101 -29.50 -29.38 -42.28
N GLU A 102 -29.61 -30.18 -43.35
CA GLU A 102 -29.97 -29.68 -44.69
C GLU A 102 -31.26 -28.84 -44.67
N ASP A 103 -32.26 -29.27 -43.89
CA ASP A 103 -33.54 -28.57 -43.76
C ASP A 103 -33.38 -27.17 -43.15
N CYS A 104 -32.42 -27.00 -42.24
CA CYS A 104 -32.13 -25.73 -41.58
C CYS A 104 -31.17 -24.81 -42.36
N LYS A 105 -30.73 -25.19 -43.57
CA LYS A 105 -29.92 -24.32 -44.42
C LYS A 105 -30.74 -23.24 -45.11
N ASN A 106 -32.01 -23.52 -45.42
CA ASN A 106 -32.95 -22.58 -46.03
C ASN A 106 -34.23 -22.55 -45.20
N PHE A 107 -34.48 -21.43 -44.52
CA PHE A 107 -35.72 -21.26 -43.76
C PHE A 107 -36.91 -21.23 -44.70
N LYS A 108 -37.89 -22.08 -44.39
CA LYS A 108 -39.13 -22.23 -45.18
C LYS A 108 -40.26 -21.32 -44.66
N SER A 109 -40.16 -20.92 -43.39
CA SER A 109 -41.08 -20.03 -42.69
C SER A 109 -40.41 -19.50 -41.42
N ASP A 110 -41.00 -18.49 -40.79
CA ASP A 110 -40.55 -17.95 -39.50
C ASP A 110 -40.63 -19.02 -38.39
N GLU A 111 -41.67 -19.86 -38.41
CA GLU A 111 -41.81 -20.99 -37.49
C GLU A 111 -40.69 -22.03 -37.67
N HIS A 112 -40.35 -22.34 -38.93
CA HIS A 112 -39.23 -23.23 -39.24
C HIS A 112 -37.89 -22.63 -38.79
N MET A 113 -37.69 -21.32 -38.95
CA MET A 113 -36.51 -20.62 -38.45
C MET A 113 -36.37 -20.76 -36.94
N VAL A 114 -37.45 -20.51 -36.18
CA VAL A 114 -37.44 -20.64 -34.71
C VAL A 114 -37.11 -22.08 -34.30
N THR A 115 -37.71 -23.06 -34.97
CA THR A 115 -37.46 -24.49 -34.71
C THR A 115 -35.99 -24.85 -34.91
N CYS A 116 -35.38 -24.42 -36.00
CA CYS A 116 -33.95 -24.65 -36.27
C CYS A 116 -33.02 -23.94 -35.28
N ILE A 117 -33.38 -22.73 -34.84
CA ILE A 117 -32.60 -21.99 -33.82
C ILE A 117 -32.69 -22.71 -32.47
N ASN A 118 -33.88 -23.15 -32.07
CA ASN A 118 -34.08 -23.89 -30.83
C ASN A 118 -33.30 -25.20 -30.83
N GLN A 119 -33.38 -25.97 -31.92
CA GLN A 119 -32.62 -27.20 -32.07
C GLN A 119 -31.11 -26.97 -31.96
N LYS A 120 -30.59 -25.91 -32.58
CA LYS A 120 -29.17 -25.52 -32.44
C LYS A 120 -28.82 -25.16 -31.00
N ALA A 121 -29.71 -24.47 -30.29
CA ALA A 121 -29.50 -24.10 -28.88
C ALA A 121 -29.50 -25.33 -27.97
N ASP A 122 -30.40 -26.29 -28.20
CA ASP A 122 -30.48 -27.54 -27.45
C ASP A 122 -29.20 -28.38 -27.63
N LEU A 123 -28.76 -28.56 -28.88
CA LEU A 123 -27.50 -29.24 -29.19
C LEU A 123 -26.30 -28.52 -28.58
N LYS A 124 -26.34 -27.18 -28.51
CA LYS A 124 -25.29 -26.40 -27.86
C LYS A 124 -25.24 -26.64 -26.36
N ALA A 125 -26.40 -26.72 -25.72
CA ALA A 125 -26.52 -27.02 -24.30
C ALA A 125 -26.05 -28.45 -23.98
N GLU A 126 -26.39 -29.42 -24.82
CA GLU A 126 -25.92 -30.81 -24.70
C GLU A 126 -24.39 -30.91 -24.86
N PHE A 127 -23.84 -30.24 -25.88
CA PHE A 127 -22.39 -30.13 -26.05
C PHE A 127 -21.74 -29.49 -24.82
N ASP A 128 -22.31 -28.43 -24.25
CA ASP A 128 -21.75 -27.79 -23.07
C ASP A 128 -21.76 -28.68 -21.81
N ARG A 129 -22.75 -29.57 -21.69
CA ARG A 129 -22.83 -30.54 -20.58
C ARG A 129 -21.80 -31.66 -20.72
N THR A 130 -21.51 -32.07 -21.95
CA THR A 130 -20.64 -33.22 -22.25
C THR A 130 -19.20 -32.83 -22.56
N TYR A 131 -18.94 -31.57 -22.89
CA TYR A 131 -17.62 -31.07 -23.25
C TYR A 131 -16.68 -31.05 -22.04
N LEU A 132 -15.77 -32.03 -22.01
CA LEU A 132 -14.62 -32.05 -21.12
C LEU A 132 -13.38 -31.52 -21.86
N PRO A 133 -12.67 -30.51 -21.33
CA PRO A 133 -11.54 -29.88 -22.01
C PRO A 133 -10.33 -30.82 -22.26
N GLU A 134 -10.31 -32.01 -21.65
CA GLU A 134 -9.22 -33.00 -21.78
C GLU A 134 -9.45 -34.04 -22.90
N ASN A 135 -10.62 -34.07 -23.54
CA ASN A 135 -11.02 -35.17 -24.45
C ASN A 135 -10.78 -34.93 -25.95
N ILE A 136 -9.93 -33.97 -26.33
CA ILE A 136 -9.47 -33.82 -27.72
C ILE A 136 -8.02 -34.31 -27.78
N ARG A 137 -7.85 -35.64 -27.83
CA ARG A 137 -6.62 -36.22 -28.38
C ARG A 137 -6.60 -35.93 -29.89
N TYR A 138 -5.42 -35.53 -30.34
CA TYR A 138 -5.04 -35.28 -31.74
C TYR A 138 -5.45 -36.43 -32.66
#